data_AF-A0A952MD60-F1
#
_entry.id   AF-A0A952MD60-F1
#
_cell.length_a   1.000
_cell.length_b   1.000
_cell.length_c   1.000
_cell.angle_alpha   90.00
_cell.angle_beta   90.00
_cell.angle_gamma   90.00
#
_symmetry.space_group_name_H-M   'P 1'
#
loop_
_entity.id
_entity.type
_entity.pdbx_description
1 polymer ?
#
loop_
_entity_poly.entity_id
_entity_poly.type
_entity_poly.pdbx_seq_one_letter_code
_entity_poly.pdbx_strand_id
1 'polypeptide(L)'
;MNTPNKANFGELLAKTILPKVQLIAMLVTAIGLVFHFLNLSGSTDMLMVGFSTLAATFFLSAFALVSTTSTSKHSSIALLLYKVMYLSAPVILIGTLFNFLKLEGYQQMLLVGCVSLGGAIIFSATQIGNPDNLVILKKPLLTTLPVLLLGIYFLYKLSTL
;
A
#
# COMPACT_ATOMS: atom_id res chain seq x y z
N MET A 1 -34.68 22.61 -12.07
CA MET A 1 -34.75 21.29 -11.39
C MET A 1 -33.39 20.64 -11.54
N ASN A 2 -32.50 20.81 -10.56
CA ASN A 2 -31.16 20.21 -10.59
C ASN A 2 -31.32 18.71 -10.38
N THR A 3 -31.08 17.92 -11.42
CA THR A 3 -31.02 16.46 -11.30
C THR A 3 -29.92 16.11 -10.29
N PRO A 4 -30.20 15.28 -9.27
CA PRO A 4 -29.17 14.84 -8.35
C PRO A 4 -28.13 14.07 -9.16
N ASN A 5 -26.92 14.61 -9.21
CA ASN A 5 -25.77 14.01 -9.87
C ASN A 5 -25.63 12.59 -9.29
N LYS A 6 -25.85 11.55 -10.09
CA LYS A 6 -25.81 10.16 -9.62
C LYS A 6 -24.42 9.93 -9.03
N ALA A 7 -24.31 9.92 -7.71
CA ALA A 7 -23.05 9.68 -7.03
C ALA A 7 -22.56 8.30 -7.47
N ASN A 8 -21.51 8.28 -8.29
CA ASN A 8 -20.97 7.06 -8.84
C ASN A 8 -20.34 6.30 -7.67
N PHE A 9 -20.83 5.10 -7.35
CA PHE A 9 -20.39 4.34 -6.15
C PHE A 9 -18.86 4.22 -6.08
N GLY A 10 -18.20 4.06 -7.24
CA GLY A 10 -16.73 4.03 -7.33
C GLY A 10 -16.05 5.33 -6.88
N GLU A 11 -16.65 6.49 -7.12
CA GLU A 11 -16.11 7.78 -6.67
C GLU A 11 -16.26 7.95 -5.16
N LEU A 12 -17.41 7.58 -4.60
CA LEU A 12 -17.62 7.54 -3.13
C LEU A 12 -16.64 6.58 -2.44
N LEU A 13 -16.45 5.39 -3.04
CA LEU A 13 -15.52 4.39 -2.53
C LEU A 13 -14.09 4.93 -2.55
N ALA A 14 -13.63 5.50 -3.67
CA ALA A 14 -12.28 6.03 -3.83
C ALA A 14 -11.98 7.25 -2.94
N LYS A 15 -12.90 8.22 -2.87
CA LYS A 15 -12.64 9.48 -2.17
C LYS A 15 -12.93 9.43 -0.68
N THR A 16 -13.91 8.65 -0.25
CA THR A 16 -14.42 8.71 1.13
C THR A 16 -14.18 7.42 1.92
N ILE A 17 -14.52 6.26 1.33
CA ILE A 17 -14.50 4.99 2.08
C ILE A 17 -13.07 4.46 2.20
N LEU A 18 -12.35 4.35 1.08
CA LEU A 18 -10.96 3.85 1.03
C LEU A 18 -10.02 4.52 2.05
N PRO A 19 -9.90 5.85 2.11
CA PRO A 19 -8.97 6.49 3.05
C PRO A 19 -9.36 6.25 4.51
N LYS A 20 -10.66 6.16 4.83
CA LYS A 20 -11.13 5.87 6.20
C LYS A 20 -10.80 4.44 6.60
N VAL A 21 -11.11 3.47 5.74
CA VAL A 21 -10.82 2.05 5.99
C VAL A 21 -9.32 1.82 6.09
N GLN A 22 -8.52 2.47 5.23
CA GLN A 22 -7.06 2.39 5.28
C GLN A 22 -6.50 2.91 6.62
N LEU A 23 -7.03 4.01 7.14
CA LEU A 23 -6.61 4.56 8.44
C LEU A 23 -6.96 3.61 9.58
N ILE A 24 -8.19 3.06 9.60
CA ILE A 24 -8.61 2.08 10.60
C ILE A 24 -7.72 0.83 10.52
N ALA A 25 -7.48 0.30 9.32
CA ALA A 25 -6.62 -0.85 9.11
C ALA A 25 -5.18 -0.58 9.59
N MET A 26 -4.64 0.61 9.32
CA MET A 26 -3.32 1.01 9.81
C MET A 26 -3.26 1.03 11.34
N LEU A 27 -4.28 1.57 12.02
CA LEU A 27 -4.36 1.57 13.48
C LEU A 27 -4.43 0.14 14.04
N VAL A 28 -5.29 -0.71 13.46
CA VAL A 28 -5.43 -2.11 13.89
C VAL A 28 -4.10 -2.87 13.71
N THR A 29 -3.41 -2.70 12.58
CA THR A 29 -2.09 -3.31 12.36
C THR A 29 -1.04 -2.81 13.33
N ALA A 30 -1.02 -1.50 13.63
CA ALA A 30 -0.09 -0.93 14.60
C ALA A 30 -0.32 -1.50 16.01
N ILE A 31 -1.57 -1.58 16.45
CA ILE A 31 -1.93 -2.18 17.74
C ILE A 31 -1.55 -3.67 17.76
N GLY A 32 -1.85 -4.41 16.69
CA GLY A 32 -1.48 -5.82 16.57
C GLY A 32 0.04 -6.05 16.63
N LEU A 33 0.84 -5.17 16.02
CA LEU A 33 2.30 -5.22 16.11
C LEU A 33 2.81 -4.98 17.54
N VAL A 34 2.22 -4.02 18.26
CA VAL A 34 2.55 -3.77 19.68
C VAL A 34 2.19 -4.99 20.53
N PHE A 35 1.02 -5.58 20.32
CA PHE A 35 0.58 -6.77 21.06
C PHE A 35 1.49 -7.97 20.79
N HIS A 36 1.93 -8.12 19.54
CA HIS A 36 2.89 -9.15 19.17
C HIS A 36 4.24 -8.94 19.86
N PHE A 37 4.72 -7.69 19.94
CA PHE A 37 5.97 -7.38 20.65
C PHE A 37 5.90 -7.64 22.15
N LEU A 38 4.72 -7.44 22.75
CA LEU A 38 4.46 -7.72 24.17
C LEU A 38 4.08 -9.18 24.45
N ASN A 39 4.06 -10.06 23.44
CA ASN A 39 3.61 -11.46 23.54
C ASN A 39 2.21 -11.63 24.16
N LEU A 40 1.29 -10.70 23.88
CA LEU A 40 -0.09 -10.78 24.35
C LEU A 40 -0.90 -11.76 23.48
N SER A 41 -1.83 -12.47 24.11
CA SER A 41 -2.75 -13.36 23.41
C SER A 41 -3.65 -12.57 22.45
N GLY A 42 -3.95 -13.16 21.28
CA GLY A 42 -4.75 -12.52 20.23
C GLY A 42 -3.97 -11.61 19.28
N SER A 43 -2.64 -11.43 19.46
CA SER A 43 -1.84 -10.61 18.54
C SER A 43 -1.93 -11.08 17.09
N THR A 44 -1.92 -12.39 16.87
CA THR A 44 -1.93 -13.00 15.53
C THR A 44 -3.23 -12.71 14.79
N ASP A 45 -4.38 -12.77 15.49
CA ASP A 45 -5.69 -12.48 14.89
C ASP A 45 -5.82 -11.00 14.51
N MET A 46 -5.35 -10.11 15.38
CA MET A 46 -5.33 -8.67 15.10
C MET A 46 -4.42 -8.33 13.93
N LEU A 47 -3.24 -8.96 13.84
CA LEU A 47 -2.32 -8.81 12.72
C LEU A 47 -2.93 -9.36 11.42
N MET A 48 -3.61 -10.50 11.49
CA MET A 48 -4.29 -11.09 10.33
C MET A 48 -5.36 -10.16 9.77
N VAL A 49 -6.25 -9.65 10.63
CA VAL A 49 -7.30 -8.70 10.22
C VAL A 49 -6.69 -7.39 9.74
N GLY A 50 -5.70 -6.85 10.45
CA GLY A 50 -5.03 -5.60 10.10
C GLY A 50 -4.31 -5.67 8.75
N PHE A 51 -3.39 -6.62 8.58
CA PHE A 51 -2.61 -6.75 7.35
C PHE A 51 -3.46 -7.13 6.15
N SER A 52 -4.47 -8.00 6.30
CA SER A 52 -5.37 -8.37 5.19
C SER A 52 -6.23 -7.19 4.75
N THR A 53 -6.83 -6.46 5.69
CA THR A 53 -7.65 -5.27 5.38
C THR A 53 -6.77 -4.18 4.76
N LEU A 54 -5.58 -3.96 5.30
CA LEU A 54 -4.65 -2.97 4.76
C LEU A 54 -4.21 -3.36 3.34
N ALA A 55 -3.86 -4.63 3.09
CA ALA A 55 -3.53 -5.13 1.76
C ALA A 55 -4.68 -4.94 0.77
N ALA A 56 -5.92 -5.26 1.16
CA ALA A 56 -7.09 -5.03 0.32
C ALA A 56 -7.25 -3.55 -0.05
N THR A 57 -7.09 -2.62 0.92
CA THR A 57 -7.20 -1.18 0.66
C THR A 57 -6.11 -0.67 -0.29
N PHE A 58 -4.86 -1.10 -0.14
CA PHE A 58 -3.78 -0.74 -1.06
C PHE A 58 -4.05 -1.28 -2.47
N PHE A 59 -4.49 -2.53 -2.58
CA PHE A 59 -4.86 -3.14 -3.86
C PHE A 59 -5.99 -2.36 -4.56
N LEU A 60 -7.07 -2.06 -3.85
CA LEU A 60 -8.19 -1.25 -4.35
C LEU A 60 -7.73 0.16 -4.77
N SER A 61 -6.77 0.75 -4.05
CA SER A 61 -6.20 2.06 -4.38
C SER A 61 -5.44 2.08 -5.71
N ALA A 62 -4.94 0.94 -6.20
CA ALA A 62 -4.32 0.83 -7.53
C ALA A 62 -5.34 0.96 -8.68
N PHE A 63 -6.60 0.60 -8.43
CA PHE A 63 -7.70 0.69 -9.40
C PHE A 63 -8.54 1.94 -9.25
N ALA A 64 -8.34 2.71 -8.17
CA ALA A 64 -9.01 3.99 -8.00
C ALA A 64 -8.65 4.97 -9.13
N LEU A 65 -9.64 5.74 -9.59
CA LEU A 65 -9.47 6.80 -10.58
C LEU A 65 -8.58 7.89 -10.00
N VAL A 66 -7.37 8.03 -10.54
CA VAL A 66 -6.49 9.16 -10.21
C VAL A 66 -7.15 10.42 -10.76
N SER A 67 -7.55 11.33 -9.86
CA SER A 67 -8.17 12.60 -10.23
C SER A 67 -7.08 13.52 -10.80
N THR A 68 -6.73 13.34 -12.06
CA THR A 68 -5.85 14.26 -12.76
C THR A 68 -6.65 15.48 -13.18
N THR A 69 -6.11 16.67 -12.93
CA THR A 69 -6.72 17.91 -13.45
C THR A 69 -6.59 17.87 -14.96
N SER A 70 -7.67 18.14 -15.71
CA SER A 70 -7.74 18.01 -17.18
C SER A 70 -6.73 18.84 -17.98
N THR A 71 -5.89 19.64 -17.32
CA THR A 71 -4.86 20.50 -17.90
C THR A 71 -3.42 19.98 -17.70
N SER A 72 -3.19 18.89 -16.95
CA SER A 72 -1.81 18.42 -16.68
C SER A 72 -1.29 17.48 -17.78
N LYS A 73 -0.09 17.78 -18.30
CA LYS A 73 0.66 16.87 -19.20
C LYS A 73 1.38 15.81 -18.36
N HIS A 74 0.62 14.97 -17.68
CA HIS A 74 1.19 13.86 -16.92
C HIS A 74 1.67 12.76 -17.86
N SER A 75 2.80 12.14 -17.53
CA SER A 75 3.34 11.01 -18.29
C SER A 75 2.56 9.74 -17.96
N SER A 76 2.24 8.93 -18.97
CA SER A 76 1.67 7.58 -18.79
C SER A 76 2.54 6.70 -17.87
N ILE A 77 3.85 6.97 -17.82
CA ILE A 77 4.80 6.27 -16.95
C ILE A 77 4.52 6.59 -15.47
N ALA A 78 4.18 7.84 -15.13
CA ALA A 78 3.89 8.22 -13.74
C ALA A 78 2.60 7.54 -13.23
N LEU A 79 1.59 7.39 -14.10
CA LEU A 79 0.38 6.63 -13.78
C LEU A 79 0.66 5.12 -13.62
N LEU A 80 1.53 4.57 -14.47
CA LEU A 80 1.94 3.18 -14.35
C LEU A 80 2.68 2.95 -13.02
N LEU A 81 3.62 3.82 -12.67
CA LEU A 81 4.35 3.75 -11.40
C LEU A 81 3.42 3.86 -10.19
N TYR A 82 2.46 4.79 -10.23
CA TYR A 82 1.41 4.90 -9.21
C TYR A 82 0.72 3.54 -8.98
N LYS A 83 0.30 2.88 -10.05
CA LYS A 83 -0.37 1.57 -9.98
C LYS A 83 0.54 0.50 -9.43
N VAL A 84 1.77 0.41 -9.93
CA VAL A 84 2.76 -0.58 -9.48
C VAL A 84 3.04 -0.43 -7.99
N MET A 85 3.24 0.79 -7.48
CA MET A 85 3.49 1.01 -6.05
C MET A 85 2.34 0.52 -5.17
N TYR A 86 1.10 0.79 -5.56
CA TYR A 86 -0.09 0.32 -4.84
C TYR A 86 -0.34 -1.20 -4.98
N LEU A 87 0.15 -1.83 -6.06
CA LEU A 87 0.09 -3.30 -6.24
C LEU A 87 1.22 -4.05 -5.54
N SER A 88 2.40 -3.44 -5.39
CA SER A 88 3.53 -4.07 -4.69
C SER A 88 3.37 -4.03 -3.17
N ALA A 89 2.77 -2.96 -2.63
CA ALA A 89 2.50 -2.84 -1.19
C ALA A 89 1.73 -4.02 -0.57
N PRO A 90 0.59 -4.50 -1.13
CA PRO A 90 -0.13 -5.63 -0.58
C PRO A 90 0.68 -6.93 -0.61
N VAL A 91 1.55 -7.13 -1.61
CA VAL A 91 2.42 -8.32 -1.67
C VAL A 91 3.36 -8.35 -0.46
N ILE A 92 3.91 -7.20 -0.06
CA ILE A 92 4.76 -7.10 1.15
C ILE A 92 3.93 -7.33 2.42
N LEU A 93 2.73 -6.76 2.51
CA LEU A 93 1.86 -6.90 3.68
C LEU A 93 1.42 -8.36 3.88
N ILE A 94 1.01 -9.04 2.80
CA ILE A 94 0.65 -10.46 2.83
C ILE A 94 1.87 -11.34 3.09
N GLY A 95 3.02 -11.05 2.48
CA GLY A 95 4.27 -11.76 2.78
C GLY A 95 4.68 -11.62 4.26
N THR A 96 4.48 -10.44 4.85
CA THR A 96 4.70 -10.21 6.28
C THR A 96 3.73 -11.02 7.13
N LEU A 97 2.45 -11.06 6.75
CA LEU A 97 1.46 -11.87 7.43
C LEU A 97 1.79 -13.37 7.37
N PHE A 98 2.23 -13.88 6.23
CA PHE A 98 2.64 -15.27 6.06
C PHE A 98 3.84 -15.62 6.95
N ASN A 99 4.78 -14.68 7.12
CA ASN A 99 5.88 -14.85 8.06
C ASN A 99 5.38 -15.03 9.51
N PHE A 100 4.39 -14.24 9.95
CA PHE A 100 3.80 -14.39 11.29
C PHE A 100 3.04 -15.70 11.46
N LEU A 101 2.37 -16.16 10.41
CA LEU A 101 1.62 -17.42 10.42
C LEU A 101 2.51 -18.65 10.17
N LYS A 102 3.83 -18.47 9.95
CA LYS A 102 4.77 -19.53 9.59
C LYS A 102 4.34 -20.34 8.36
N LEU A 103 3.72 -19.67 7.38
CA LEU A 103 3.32 -20.28 6.12
C LEU A 103 4.47 -20.29 5.13
N GLU A 104 4.54 -21.32 4.29
CA GLU A 104 5.55 -21.41 3.23
C GLU A 104 5.38 -20.30 2.17
N GLY A 105 6.48 -19.91 1.52
CA GLY A 105 6.45 -18.92 0.43
C GLY A 105 6.55 -17.45 0.86
N TYR A 106 6.51 -17.14 2.16
CA TYR A 106 6.63 -15.75 2.65
C TYR A 106 7.92 -15.04 2.19
N GLN A 107 9.04 -15.76 2.12
CA GLN A 107 10.33 -15.21 1.69
C GLN A 107 10.28 -14.71 0.24
N GLN A 108 9.68 -15.51 -0.64
CA GLN A 108 9.53 -15.19 -2.06
C GLN A 108 8.60 -14.00 -2.24
N MET A 109 7.48 -13.96 -1.50
CA MET A 109 6.55 -12.83 -1.52
C MET A 109 7.20 -11.53 -1.04
N LEU A 110 7.93 -11.57 0.09
CA LEU A 110 8.62 -10.40 0.61
C LEU A 110 9.70 -9.91 -0.35
N LEU A 111 10.47 -10.80 -0.96
CA LEU A 111 11.52 -10.45 -1.92
C LEU A 111 10.91 -9.79 -3.17
N VAL A 112 9.93 -10.44 -3.80
CA VAL A 112 9.25 -9.90 -5.00
C VAL A 112 8.56 -8.57 -4.69
N GLY A 113 7.92 -8.47 -3.53
CA GLY A 113 7.29 -7.23 -3.06
C GLY A 113 8.31 -6.10 -2.88
N CYS A 114 9.42 -6.36 -2.19
CA CYS A 114 10.46 -5.35 -1.95
C CYS A 114 11.18 -4.93 -3.23
N VAL A 115 11.51 -5.87 -4.12
CA VAL A 115 12.16 -5.56 -5.41
C VAL A 115 11.24 -4.74 -6.31
N SER A 116 9.96 -5.12 -6.42
CA SER A 116 9.01 -4.39 -7.25
C SER A 116 8.69 -3.00 -6.70
N LEU A 117 8.47 -2.86 -5.38
CA LEU A 117 8.19 -1.57 -4.75
C LEU A 117 9.43 -0.67 -4.74
N GLY A 118 10.59 -1.23 -4.39
CA GLY A 118 11.87 -0.51 -4.40
C GLY A 118 12.24 -0.04 -5.81
N GLY A 119 12.09 -0.90 -6.82
CA GLY A 119 12.27 -0.53 -8.22
C GLY A 119 11.33 0.58 -8.66
N ALA A 120 10.05 0.50 -8.31
CA ALA A 120 9.07 1.55 -8.62
C ALA A 120 9.41 2.89 -7.96
N ILE A 121 9.87 2.88 -6.71
CA ILE A 121 10.30 4.08 -5.99
C ILE A 121 11.54 4.70 -6.66
N ILE A 122 12.56 3.89 -6.97
CA ILE A 122 13.77 4.38 -7.67
C ILE A 122 13.41 4.96 -9.04
N PHE A 123 12.57 4.27 -9.80
CA PHE A 123 12.15 4.73 -11.12
C PHE A 123 11.28 6.00 -11.02
N SER A 124 10.49 6.15 -9.95
CA SER A 124 9.72 7.38 -9.70
C SER A 124 10.61 8.60 -9.46
N ALA A 125 11.83 8.41 -8.91
CA ALA A 125 12.78 9.49 -8.73
C ALA A 125 13.25 10.10 -10.08
N THR A 126 13.28 9.30 -11.14
CA THR A 126 13.61 9.79 -12.50
C THR A 126 12.52 10.70 -13.08
N GLN A 127 11.28 10.60 -12.57
CA GLN A 127 10.11 11.33 -13.05
C GLN A 127 9.80 12.60 -12.22
N ILE A 128 10.58 12.89 -11.17
CA ILE A 128 10.44 14.06 -10.28
C ILE A 128 10.66 15.39 -11.00
N GLY A 129 11.36 15.39 -12.14
CA GLY A 129 11.63 16.62 -12.90
C GLY A 129 10.38 17.36 -13.40
N ASN A 130 9.24 16.68 -13.50
CA ASN A 130 7.97 17.30 -13.88
C ASN A 130 7.08 17.53 -12.65
N PRO A 131 6.67 18.78 -12.35
CA PRO A 131 5.87 19.10 -11.16
C PRO A 131 4.51 18.39 -11.18
N ASP A 132 3.90 18.21 -12.36
CA ASP A 132 2.63 17.51 -12.53
C ASP A 132 2.72 16.02 -12.14
N ASN A 133 3.84 15.36 -12.48
CA ASN A 133 4.07 13.97 -12.09
C ASN A 133 4.31 13.84 -10.58
N LEU A 134 4.98 14.82 -9.98
CA LEU A 134 5.28 14.84 -8.54
C LEU A 134 3.99 14.91 -7.72
N VAL A 135 3.00 15.71 -8.13
CA VAL A 135 1.69 15.79 -7.46
C VAL A 135 1.00 14.43 -7.43
N ILE A 136 1.09 13.65 -8.51
CA ILE A 136 0.50 12.30 -8.61
C ILE A 136 1.28 11.29 -7.75
N LEU A 137 2.62 11.36 -7.78
CA LEU A 137 3.50 10.36 -7.15
C LEU A 137 3.76 10.61 -5.65
N LYS A 138 3.57 11.84 -5.15
CA LYS A 138 3.88 12.19 -3.76
C LYS A 138 3.08 11.36 -2.75
N LYS A 139 1.78 11.18 -3.00
CA LYS A 139 0.90 10.41 -2.11
C LYS A 139 1.28 8.91 -2.04
N PRO A 140 1.40 8.17 -3.16
CA PRO A 140 1.85 6.78 -3.11
C PRO A 140 3.24 6.63 -2.51
N LEU A 141 4.19 7.52 -2.85
CA LEU A 141 5.53 7.50 -2.26
C LEU A 141 5.49 7.56 -0.74
N LEU A 142 4.79 8.55 -0.18
CA LEU A 142 4.70 8.71 1.26
C LEU A 142 3.98 7.53 1.93
N THR A 143 2.96 6.98 1.29
CA THR A 143 2.10 5.96 1.88
C THR A 143 2.72 4.55 1.80
N THR A 144 3.49 4.26 0.75
CA THR A 144 4.11 2.94 0.53
C THR A 144 5.52 2.83 1.10
N LEU A 145 6.20 3.95 1.38
CA LEU A 145 7.53 3.95 1.97
C LEU A 145 7.59 3.21 3.32
N PRO A 146 6.65 3.41 4.29
CA PRO A 146 6.65 2.63 5.53
C PRO A 146 6.47 1.12 5.29
N VAL A 147 5.69 0.75 4.27
CA VAL A 147 5.46 -0.65 3.90
C VAL A 147 6.74 -1.27 3.34
N LEU A 148 7.49 -0.53 2.51
CA LEU A 148 8.80 -0.98 2.02
C LEU A 148 9.78 -1.21 3.18
N LEU A 149 9.89 -0.24 4.09
CA LEU A 149 10.79 -0.35 5.25
C LEU A 149 10.45 -1.56 6.11
N LEU A 150 9.15 -1.80 6.34
CA LEU A 150 8.67 -2.97 7.06
C LEU A 150 9.02 -4.27 6.33
N GLY A 151 8.84 -4.33 5.01
CA GLY A 151 9.24 -5.49 4.21
C GLY A 151 10.74 -5.79 4.27
N ILE A 152 11.57 -4.75 4.13
CA ILE A 152 13.04 -4.86 4.24
C ILE A 152 13.44 -5.34 5.64
N TYR A 153 12.81 -4.80 6.69
CA TYR A 153 13.08 -5.22 8.07
C TYR A 153 12.82 -6.73 8.27
N PHE A 154 11.67 -7.24 7.81
CA PHE A 154 11.36 -8.67 7.93
C PHE A 154 12.28 -9.54 7.07
N LEU A 155 12.63 -9.07 5.87
CA LEU A 155 13.56 -9.78 4.99
C LEU A 155 14.98 -9.83 5.57
N TYR A 156 15.44 -8.75 6.20
CA TYR A 156 16.72 -8.71 6.91
C TYR A 156 16.72 -9.64 8.12
N LYS A 157 15.69 -9.54 8.99
CA LYS A 157 15.54 -10.40 10.17
C LYS A 157 15.59 -11.88 9.79
N LEU A 158 14.99 -12.22 8.66
CA LEU A 158 14.98 -13.56 8.11
C LEU A 158 16.36 -14.02 7.60
N SER A 159 17.10 -13.14 6.92
CA SER A 159 18.44 -13.46 6.41
C SER A 159 19.48 -13.68 7.52
N THR A 160 19.22 -13.18 8.72
CA THR A 160 20.11 -13.32 9.90
C THR A 160 19.76 -14.50 10.80
N LEU A 161 18.66 -15.21 10.52
CA LEU A 161 18.20 -16.41 11.24
C LEU A 161 18.63 -17.67 10.49
#